data_AF-A0A6I6AI84-F1
#
_entry.id   AF-A0A6I6AI84-F1
#
_cell.length_a   1.000
_cell.length_b   1.000
_cell.length_c   1.000
_cell.angle_alpha   90.00
_cell.angle_beta   90.00
_cell.angle_gamma   90.00
#
_symmetry.space_group_name_H-M   'P 1'
#
loop_
_entity.id
_entity.type
_entity.pdbx_description
1 polymer ?
#
loop_
_entity_poly.entity_id
_entity_poly.type
_entity_poly.pdbx_seq_one_letter_code
_entity_poly.pdbx_strand_id
1 'polypeptide(L)'
;MIFGPTAPLQAQYYQHDEQRPRRPQQSGNNHGNSNLGGIISGIGAIIDAASQENGYYPDYEYEYEYEYQTPQYEPVNPQFNQPPPQPQVPQNPIPSASVPANVVPVQVVAPANYSLRSRIPTLPPADQRRIKKRLDQVIEDDLKELSELNQKITQAAQGAIDAKLKELPKSERDALKAAMSQGNTNAVRDLLNKYRDPASGAIKFGNTVVPDPETFIFQSEMISIESNIQQLRANGGSSRDLMQAIQDMNKTVSDYNAYVQSRPGISQATAQGFGMIKQQYDSRLNQLQASLQLSQWFNSSSSNNGFAGNSNSLSGILSNLLRSGSVPVFFDPQLDAGQCYMMGPGMVAGTGGKGTYRATSAAPAVAMGIPLASTKTVSDARDVPDKQELVIKNLSTNGGTVGFLLAGQTHSLQAGEQQTFNSVNKSVIQFNQGSGKGNARYTLTAGNTYEFVVEGDAWNLRQHTYSLTLDNSASAHDFHYLLDNKVETVKAGSTRHHESDRPVEIVFDRGDGEKQNRILEGGLVRVGIDSKQRVWSLFPEETEFSGGKSDTIVTSTPVEQTELVPPPRG
;
A
#
# COMPACT_ATOMS: atom_id res chain seq x y z
N MET A 1 18.53 -42.54 43.81
CA MET A 1 17.98 -43.78 44.41
C MET A 1 16.49 -43.55 44.60
N ILE A 2 15.62 -44.08 43.73
CA ILE A 2 14.99 -45.44 43.74
C ILE A 2 13.62 -45.40 44.47
N PHE A 3 12.55 -45.53 43.65
CA PHE A 3 11.16 -46.02 43.84
C PHE A 3 10.31 -45.46 45.00
N GLY A 4 9.00 -45.22 44.94
CA GLY A 4 7.87 -45.80 44.18
C GLY A 4 6.58 -45.58 45.02
N PRO A 5 5.37 -45.97 44.57
CA PRO A 5 4.22 -45.05 44.44
C PRO A 5 3.04 -45.30 45.40
N THR A 6 2.05 -44.37 45.41
CA THR A 6 0.63 -44.69 45.69
C THR A 6 -0.31 -43.57 45.19
N ALA A 7 -1.35 -43.98 44.47
CA ALA A 7 -2.60 -43.26 44.16
C ALA A 7 -3.73 -44.31 44.27
N PRO A 8 -5.05 -43.98 44.22
CA PRO A 8 -5.71 -42.67 44.17
C PRO A 8 -6.81 -42.49 45.25
N LEU A 9 -7.30 -41.25 45.44
CA LEU A 9 -8.56 -41.00 46.15
C LEU A 9 -9.60 -40.41 45.19
N GLN A 10 -10.73 -41.12 45.08
CA GLN A 10 -11.95 -40.66 44.43
C GLN A 10 -12.63 -39.60 45.30
N ALA A 11 -13.03 -38.47 44.72
CA ALA A 11 -13.92 -37.51 45.33
C ALA A 11 -15.21 -37.43 44.51
N GLN A 12 -16.32 -37.83 45.14
CA GLN A 12 -17.68 -37.68 44.64
C GLN A 12 -18.10 -36.22 44.76
N TYR A 13 -18.55 -35.61 43.66
CA TYR A 13 -19.19 -34.30 43.67
C TYR A 13 -20.71 -34.45 43.74
N TYR A 14 -21.31 -33.83 44.77
CA TYR A 14 -22.74 -33.60 44.89
C TYR A 14 -23.19 -32.53 43.88
N GLN A 15 -24.26 -32.83 43.14
CA GLN A 15 -25.03 -31.88 42.33
C GLN A 15 -25.96 -31.07 43.24
N HIS A 16 -25.92 -29.74 43.11
CA HIS A 16 -26.96 -28.86 43.62
C HIS A 16 -27.66 -28.18 42.45
N ASP A 17 -28.95 -28.48 42.29
CA ASP A 17 -29.89 -27.80 41.43
C ASP A 17 -30.21 -26.40 41.98
N GLU A 18 -30.00 -25.36 41.18
CA GLU A 18 -30.63 -24.05 41.39
C GLU A 18 -31.60 -23.75 40.25
N GLN A 19 -32.88 -23.88 40.55
CA GLN A 19 -33.99 -23.45 39.72
C GLN A 19 -34.08 -21.91 39.72
N ARG A 20 -34.08 -21.30 38.53
CA ARG A 20 -34.49 -19.89 38.34
C ARG A 20 -35.92 -19.80 37.78
N PRO A 21 -36.75 -18.86 38.27
CA PRO A 21 -38.14 -18.74 37.88
C PRO A 21 -38.31 -18.07 36.51
N ARG A 22 -39.20 -18.64 35.68
CA ARG A 22 -39.67 -18.11 34.40
C ARG A 22 -40.56 -16.88 34.63
N ARG A 23 -40.31 -15.79 33.88
CA ARG A 23 -41.24 -14.66 33.76
C ARG A 23 -42.35 -14.96 32.74
N PRO A 24 -43.59 -14.44 32.92
CA PRO A 24 -44.69 -14.69 32.00
C PRO A 24 -44.58 -13.87 30.72
N GLN A 25 -44.94 -14.48 29.59
CA GLN A 25 -45.18 -13.84 28.30
C GLN A 25 -46.45 -12.98 28.36
N GLN A 26 -46.34 -11.71 27.99
CA GLN A 26 -47.49 -10.88 27.64
C GLN A 26 -47.79 -11.06 26.15
N SER A 27 -48.93 -11.69 25.89
CA SER A 27 -49.58 -11.81 24.59
C SER A 27 -50.27 -10.49 24.25
N GLY A 28 -49.79 -9.82 23.21
CA GLY A 28 -50.45 -8.67 22.59
C GLY A 28 -51.10 -9.09 21.27
N ASN A 29 -52.40 -9.36 21.31
CA ASN A 29 -53.24 -9.46 20.13
C ASN A 29 -53.32 -8.10 19.43
N ASN A 30 -52.99 -8.03 18.15
CA ASN A 30 -53.46 -6.95 17.29
C ASN A 30 -54.08 -7.54 16.02
N HIS A 31 -55.37 -7.28 15.86
CA HIS A 31 -56.17 -7.65 14.71
C HIS A 31 -55.99 -6.64 13.57
N GLY A 32 -55.91 -7.17 12.35
CA GLY A 32 -56.56 -6.61 11.16
C GLY A 32 -55.92 -5.39 10.49
N ASN A 33 -55.27 -5.61 9.34
CA ASN A 33 -55.74 -4.94 8.14
C ASN A 33 -55.41 -5.76 6.88
N SER A 34 -56.46 -6.26 6.25
CA SER A 34 -56.48 -6.91 4.95
C SER A 34 -56.62 -5.85 3.86
N ASN A 35 -55.63 -5.73 2.96
CA ASN A 35 -55.82 -5.25 1.59
C ASN A 35 -54.56 -5.52 0.75
N LEU A 36 -54.47 -6.71 0.19
CA LEU A 36 -53.61 -7.05 -0.94
C LEU A 36 -54.52 -7.40 -2.12
N GLY A 37 -55.01 -6.34 -2.76
CA GLY A 37 -55.79 -6.40 -3.99
C GLY A 37 -55.28 -5.34 -4.96
N GLY A 38 -54.45 -5.77 -5.91
CA GLY A 38 -54.26 -5.13 -7.22
C GLY A 38 -53.28 -3.95 -7.30
N ILE A 39 -52.03 -4.22 -7.70
CA ILE A 39 -51.25 -3.35 -8.61
C ILE A 39 -50.36 -4.24 -9.50
N ILE A 40 -50.94 -4.79 -10.58
CA ILE A 40 -50.21 -5.07 -11.81
C ILE A 40 -50.74 -4.05 -12.82
N SER A 41 -50.06 -2.91 -12.95
CA SER A 41 -50.11 -1.99 -14.09
C SER A 41 -49.22 -0.80 -13.78
N GLY A 42 -48.08 -0.64 -14.48
CA GLY A 42 -47.33 0.61 -14.44
C GLY A 42 -45.80 0.53 -14.52
N ILE A 43 -45.21 -0.31 -15.38
CA ILE A 43 -43.77 -0.19 -15.75
C ILE A 43 -43.67 0.45 -17.14
N GLY A 44 -44.29 1.62 -17.30
CA GLY A 44 -44.29 2.39 -18.54
C GLY A 44 -44.02 3.89 -18.39
N ALA A 45 -43.77 4.38 -17.17
CA ALA A 45 -43.65 5.82 -16.90
C ALA A 45 -42.41 6.24 -16.09
N ILE A 46 -41.43 5.35 -15.88
CA ILE A 46 -40.19 5.67 -15.13
C ILE A 46 -39.02 6.04 -16.08
N ILE A 47 -39.17 5.83 -17.39
CA ILE A 47 -38.10 6.12 -18.37
C ILE A 47 -38.05 7.62 -18.76
N ASP A 48 -39.12 8.40 -18.55
CA ASP A 48 -39.15 9.83 -18.96
C ASP A 48 -38.85 10.84 -17.82
N ALA A 49 -38.65 10.38 -16.57
CA ALA A 49 -38.41 11.28 -15.43
C ALA A 49 -36.93 11.47 -15.05
N ALA A 50 -36.00 10.78 -15.73
CA ALA A 50 -34.56 10.88 -15.45
C ALA A 50 -33.78 11.75 -16.46
N SER A 51 -34.47 12.49 -17.34
CA SER A 51 -33.85 13.21 -18.46
C SER A 51 -33.75 14.74 -18.30
N GLN A 52 -34.12 15.32 -17.15
CA GLN A 52 -34.01 16.77 -16.95
C GLN A 52 -33.62 17.13 -15.51
N GLU A 53 -32.32 17.12 -15.21
CA GLU A 53 -31.75 18.00 -14.18
C GLU A 53 -30.25 18.23 -14.48
N ASN A 54 -29.99 19.00 -15.54
CA ASN A 54 -28.67 19.57 -15.82
C ASN A 54 -28.43 20.76 -14.89
N GLY A 55 -27.78 20.51 -13.75
CA GLY A 55 -27.16 21.55 -12.92
C GLY A 55 -25.76 21.87 -13.44
N TYR A 56 -25.65 23.00 -14.15
CA TYR A 56 -24.41 23.60 -14.62
C TYR A 56 -23.55 24.07 -13.42
N TYR A 57 -22.35 23.51 -13.25
CA TYR A 57 -21.31 24.08 -12.38
C TYR A 57 -20.10 24.43 -13.25
N PRO A 58 -19.56 25.67 -13.17
CA PRO A 58 -18.43 26.08 -13.99
C PRO A 58 -17.15 25.42 -13.49
N ASP A 59 -16.38 24.86 -14.43
CA ASP A 59 -14.97 24.51 -14.25
C ASP A 59 -14.19 25.77 -13.87
N TYR A 60 -13.52 25.74 -12.72
CA TYR A 60 -12.43 26.65 -12.42
C TYR A 60 -11.13 25.91 -12.69
N GLU A 61 -10.58 26.11 -13.89
CA GLU A 61 -9.18 25.82 -14.17
C GLU A 61 -8.32 26.77 -13.33
N TYR A 62 -7.63 26.24 -12.33
CA TYR A 62 -6.51 26.94 -11.70
C TYR A 62 -5.26 26.69 -12.56
N GLU A 63 -5.03 27.57 -13.54
CA GLU A 63 -3.71 27.75 -14.12
C GLU A 63 -2.78 28.34 -13.05
N TYR A 64 -1.85 27.54 -12.54
CA TYR A 64 -0.70 28.05 -11.82
C TYR A 64 0.34 28.51 -12.85
N GLU A 65 0.27 29.77 -13.25
CA GLU A 65 1.40 30.44 -13.90
C GLU A 65 2.53 30.60 -12.88
N TYR A 66 3.60 29.82 -13.06
CA TYR A 66 4.86 30.08 -12.38
C TYR A 66 5.57 31.22 -13.13
N GLU A 67 5.39 32.46 -12.66
CA GLU A 67 6.27 33.57 -13.02
C GLU A 67 7.67 33.32 -12.46
N TYR A 68 8.55 32.79 -13.31
CA TYR A 68 9.98 32.83 -13.05
C TYR A 68 10.45 34.30 -13.16
N GLN A 69 10.59 34.99 -12.02
CA GLN A 69 11.38 36.21 -11.96
C GLN A 69 12.85 35.87 -12.23
N THR A 70 13.28 36.04 -13.48
CA THR A 70 14.70 36.08 -13.82
C THR A 70 15.35 37.29 -13.13
N PRO A 71 16.40 37.13 -12.31
CA PRO A 71 17.14 38.26 -11.78
C PRO A 71 17.80 39.01 -12.94
N GLN A 72 17.45 40.28 -13.11
CA GLN A 72 18.19 41.21 -13.97
C GLN A 72 19.59 41.40 -13.37
N TYR A 73 20.60 40.82 -14.00
CA TYR A 73 22.00 41.12 -13.70
C TYR A 73 22.36 42.45 -14.38
N GLU A 74 22.55 43.49 -13.58
CA GLU A 74 23.26 44.70 -14.03
C GLU A 74 24.76 44.37 -14.19
N PRO A 75 25.39 44.73 -15.33
CA PRO A 75 26.82 44.53 -15.51
C PRO A 75 27.62 45.50 -14.62
N VAL A 76 28.23 44.99 -13.56
CA VAL A 76 29.23 45.71 -12.77
C VAL A 76 30.54 45.76 -13.56
N ASN A 77 30.93 46.97 -13.93
CA ASN A 77 32.15 47.31 -14.65
C ASN A 77 33.39 47.12 -13.72
N PRO A 78 34.35 46.21 -14.00
CA PRO A 78 35.52 46.07 -13.15
C PRO A 78 36.57 47.14 -13.51
N GLN A 79 36.60 48.24 -12.75
CA GLN A 79 37.79 49.08 -12.69
C GLN A 79 38.89 48.36 -11.89
N PHE A 80 40.06 48.27 -12.53
CA PHE A 80 41.32 47.83 -11.92
C PHE A 80 41.67 48.71 -10.72
N ASN A 81 41.61 48.16 -9.51
CA ASN A 81 42.25 48.73 -8.32
C ASN A 81 43.42 47.83 -7.92
N GLN A 82 44.63 48.42 -7.92
CA GLN A 82 45.83 47.80 -7.37
C GLN A 82 45.69 47.68 -5.84
N PRO A 83 46.20 46.60 -5.22
CA PRO A 83 46.19 46.47 -3.77
C PRO A 83 47.22 47.44 -3.14
N PRO A 84 46.87 48.13 -2.04
CA PRO A 84 47.81 48.95 -1.29
C PRO A 84 48.86 48.07 -0.57
N PRO A 85 50.06 48.63 -0.29
CA PRO A 85 51.13 47.90 0.38
C PRO A 85 50.75 47.49 1.81
N GLN A 86 51.05 46.24 2.17
CA GLN A 86 50.79 45.68 3.49
C GLN A 86 51.65 46.36 4.58
N PRO A 87 51.06 46.73 5.73
CA PRO A 87 51.83 47.20 6.88
C PRO A 87 52.65 46.05 7.50
N GLN A 88 53.91 46.30 7.79
CA GLN A 88 54.75 45.39 8.59
C GLN A 88 54.25 45.36 10.03
N VAL A 89 53.84 44.17 10.49
CA VAL A 89 53.45 43.92 11.89
C VAL A 89 54.70 43.62 12.71
N PRO A 90 54.95 44.33 13.84
CA PRO A 90 56.06 44.02 14.74
C PRO A 90 55.87 42.65 15.41
N GLN A 91 56.90 41.80 15.35
CA GLN A 91 56.97 40.55 16.10
C GLN A 91 57.22 40.86 17.59
N ASN A 92 56.19 40.76 18.41
CA ASN A 92 56.36 40.62 19.86
C ASN A 92 56.59 39.14 20.22
N PRO A 93 57.51 38.83 21.15
CA PRO A 93 57.77 37.47 21.59
C PRO A 93 56.57 36.88 22.34
N ILE A 94 56.23 35.64 21.97
CA ILE A 94 55.17 34.83 22.56
C ILE A 94 55.58 34.47 24.01
N PRO A 95 54.75 34.75 25.03
CA PRO A 95 54.98 34.24 26.38
C PRO A 95 54.72 32.74 26.42
N SER A 96 55.68 31.97 26.91
CA SER A 96 55.51 30.55 27.26
C SER A 96 54.49 30.42 28.39
N ALA A 97 53.23 30.18 28.05
CA ALA A 97 52.21 29.77 29.01
C ALA A 97 52.32 28.28 29.27
N SER A 98 52.63 27.91 30.51
CA SER A 98 52.55 26.55 31.02
C SER A 98 51.10 26.07 30.99
N VAL A 99 50.87 24.91 30.38
CA VAL A 99 49.57 24.25 30.31
C VAL A 99 49.18 23.75 31.71
N PRO A 100 48.03 24.16 32.27
CA PRO A 100 47.55 23.62 33.54
C PRO A 100 47.16 22.15 33.35
N ALA A 101 47.80 21.27 34.12
CA ALA A 101 47.48 19.86 34.22
C ALA A 101 46.17 19.67 35.00
N ASN A 102 45.02 19.88 34.34
CA ASN A 102 43.73 19.40 34.81
C ASN A 102 42.70 19.43 33.67
N VAL A 103 42.88 18.56 32.69
CA VAL A 103 41.82 18.24 31.72
C VAL A 103 41.00 17.11 32.34
N VAL A 104 39.86 17.48 32.91
CA VAL A 104 38.83 16.51 33.31
C VAL A 104 38.40 15.78 32.02
N PRO A 105 38.40 14.43 31.98
CA PRO A 105 37.99 13.70 30.80
C PRO A 105 36.58 14.11 30.41
N VAL A 106 36.42 14.57 29.16
CA VAL A 106 35.12 14.86 28.56
C VAL A 106 34.30 13.58 28.64
N GLN A 107 33.29 13.56 29.52
CA GLN A 107 32.30 12.49 29.54
C GLN A 107 31.60 12.50 28.19
N VAL A 108 31.91 11.51 27.35
CA VAL A 108 31.11 11.18 26.17
C VAL A 108 29.73 10.78 26.68
N VAL A 109 28.81 11.73 26.68
CA VAL A 109 27.40 11.47 27.00
C VAL A 109 26.92 10.48 25.95
N ALA A 110 26.59 9.26 26.38
CA ALA A 110 26.02 8.25 25.49
C ALA A 110 24.84 8.89 24.73
N PRO A 111 24.76 8.75 23.39
CA PRO A 111 23.67 9.34 22.63
C PRO A 111 22.37 8.88 23.27
N ALA A 112 21.51 9.83 23.64
CA ALA A 112 20.23 9.55 24.28
C ALA A 112 19.55 8.42 23.50
N ASN A 113 19.16 7.35 24.20
CA ASN A 113 18.35 6.30 23.60
C ASN A 113 17.01 6.93 23.20
N TYR A 114 16.95 7.46 21.97
CA TYR A 114 15.74 7.97 21.34
C TYR A 114 14.84 6.78 21.00
N SER A 115 14.23 6.18 22.03
CA SER A 115 13.07 5.35 21.79
C SER A 115 11.94 6.30 21.43
N LEU A 116 11.62 6.42 20.13
CA LEU A 116 10.40 7.04 19.64
C LEU A 116 9.20 6.24 20.17
N ARG A 117 8.83 6.46 21.44
CA ARG A 117 7.65 5.84 22.07
C ARG A 117 6.40 6.63 21.65
N SER A 118 6.06 6.59 20.37
CA SER A 118 4.79 7.11 19.87
C SER A 118 3.66 6.16 20.32
N ARG A 119 2.87 6.57 21.32
CA ARG A 119 1.66 5.81 21.70
C ARG A 119 0.76 5.71 20.47
N ILE A 120 0.40 4.48 20.05
CA ILE A 120 -0.65 4.30 19.05
C ILE A 120 -1.89 4.92 19.67
N PRO A 121 -2.47 5.95 19.03
CA PRO A 121 -3.66 6.56 19.56
C PRO A 121 -4.74 5.48 19.64
N THR A 122 -5.36 5.30 20.79
CA THR A 122 -6.54 4.45 20.89
C THR A 122 -7.70 5.17 20.23
N LEU A 123 -8.44 4.46 19.38
CA LEU A 123 -9.59 5.02 18.69
C LEU A 123 -10.60 5.55 19.73
N PRO A 124 -10.99 6.83 19.71
CA PRO A 124 -11.95 7.37 20.66
C PRO A 124 -13.27 6.57 20.65
N PRO A 125 -13.95 6.36 21.80
CA PRO A 125 -15.19 5.58 21.84
C PRO A 125 -16.31 6.09 20.91
N ALA A 126 -16.35 7.39 20.65
CA ALA A 126 -17.28 7.98 19.68
C ALA A 126 -16.97 7.52 18.25
N ASP A 127 -15.70 7.53 17.86
CA ASP A 127 -15.25 7.06 16.55
C ASP A 127 -15.43 5.55 16.41
N GLN A 128 -15.20 4.76 17.47
CA GLN A 128 -15.49 3.32 17.47
C GLN A 128 -16.96 3.02 17.12
N ARG A 129 -17.91 3.73 17.75
CA ARG A 129 -19.35 3.56 17.45
C ARG A 129 -19.71 4.00 16.04
N ARG A 130 -19.13 5.12 15.57
CA ARG A 130 -19.33 5.63 14.21
C ARG A 130 -18.81 4.63 13.18
N ILE A 131 -17.57 4.18 13.34
CA ILE A 131 -16.90 3.25 12.44
C ILE A 131 -17.66 1.93 12.42
N LYS A 132 -18.07 1.38 13.58
CA LYS A 132 -18.91 0.18 13.61
C LYS A 132 -20.20 0.36 12.81
N LYS A 133 -20.94 1.46 13.02
CA LYS A 133 -22.19 1.73 12.27
C LYS A 133 -21.93 1.83 10.77
N ARG A 134 -20.82 2.47 10.36
CA ARG A 134 -20.45 2.60 8.94
C ARG A 134 -19.98 1.29 8.33
N LEU A 135 -19.27 0.48 9.09
CA LEU A 135 -18.84 -0.85 8.69
C LEU A 135 -20.06 -1.76 8.46
N ASP A 136 -21.04 -1.74 9.38
CA ASP A 136 -22.28 -2.49 9.22
C ASP A 136 -23.04 -2.02 7.95
N GLN A 137 -23.01 -0.72 7.62
CA GLN A 137 -23.57 -0.21 6.37
C GLN A 137 -22.80 -0.68 5.12
N VAL A 138 -21.46 -0.67 5.14
CA VAL A 138 -20.64 -1.15 4.02
C VAL A 138 -20.90 -2.63 3.75
N ILE A 139 -21.05 -3.46 4.80
CA ILE A 139 -21.44 -4.87 4.67
C ILE A 139 -22.78 -4.99 3.93
N GLU A 140 -23.75 -4.17 4.30
CA GLU A 140 -25.08 -4.15 3.69
C GLU A 140 -25.06 -3.73 2.23
N ASP A 141 -24.29 -2.69 1.90
CA ASP A 141 -24.10 -2.20 0.53
C ASP A 141 -23.38 -3.25 -0.34
N ASP A 142 -22.30 -3.87 0.16
CA ASP A 142 -21.56 -4.92 -0.54
C ASP A 142 -22.43 -6.16 -0.80
N LEU A 143 -23.26 -6.57 0.18
CA LEU A 143 -24.21 -7.68 0.00
C LEU A 143 -25.26 -7.39 -1.05
N LYS A 144 -25.78 -6.15 -1.08
CA LYS A 144 -26.74 -5.72 -2.09
C LYS A 144 -26.12 -5.76 -3.49
N GLU A 145 -24.92 -5.18 -3.65
CA GLU A 145 -24.22 -5.19 -4.92
C GLU A 145 -23.85 -6.60 -5.40
N LEU A 146 -23.44 -7.50 -4.51
CA LEU A 146 -23.20 -8.90 -4.85
C LEU A 146 -24.49 -9.59 -5.34
N SER A 147 -25.64 -9.30 -4.74
CA SER A 147 -26.92 -9.81 -5.21
C SER A 147 -27.30 -9.25 -6.58
N GLU A 148 -27.05 -7.96 -6.85
CA GLU A 148 -27.28 -7.37 -8.18
C GLU A 148 -26.34 -7.96 -9.23
N LEU A 149 -25.06 -8.17 -8.91
CA LEU A 149 -24.09 -8.84 -9.79
C LEU A 149 -24.53 -10.28 -10.06
N ASN A 150 -24.96 -11.01 -9.04
CA ASN A 150 -25.44 -12.37 -9.23
C ASN A 150 -26.73 -12.41 -10.07
N GLN A 151 -27.64 -11.45 -9.89
CA GLN A 151 -28.81 -11.31 -10.75
C GLN A 151 -28.40 -11.09 -12.21
N LYS A 152 -27.37 -10.28 -12.49
CA LYS A 152 -26.84 -10.08 -13.85
C LYS A 152 -26.22 -11.37 -14.42
N ILE A 153 -25.43 -12.09 -13.63
CA ILE A 153 -24.86 -13.41 -14.01
C ILE A 153 -26.02 -14.37 -14.34
N THR A 154 -27.03 -14.41 -13.48
CA THR A 154 -28.21 -15.26 -13.61
C THR A 154 -29.04 -14.91 -14.84
N GLN A 155 -29.26 -13.62 -15.13
CA GLN A 155 -29.98 -13.17 -16.33
C GLN A 155 -29.21 -13.51 -17.62
N ALA A 156 -27.89 -13.34 -17.62
CA ALA A 156 -27.05 -13.73 -18.75
C ALA A 156 -27.14 -15.25 -19.02
N ALA A 157 -27.16 -16.07 -17.97
CA ALA A 157 -27.39 -17.51 -18.07
C ALA A 157 -28.83 -17.84 -18.51
N GLN A 158 -29.83 -17.12 -17.99
CA GLN A 158 -31.25 -17.34 -18.23
C GLN A 158 -31.62 -17.19 -19.72
N GLY A 159 -31.03 -16.24 -20.43
CA GLY A 159 -31.27 -16.07 -21.87
C GLY A 159 -30.87 -17.31 -22.69
N ALA A 160 -29.73 -17.92 -22.34
CA ALA A 160 -29.28 -19.17 -22.96
C ALA A 160 -30.19 -20.35 -22.55
N ILE A 161 -30.59 -20.40 -21.28
CA ILE A 161 -31.50 -21.42 -20.74
C ILE A 161 -32.88 -21.36 -21.40
N ASP A 162 -33.52 -20.19 -21.49
CA ASP A 162 -34.87 -20.05 -22.04
C ASP A 162 -34.93 -20.39 -23.53
N ALA A 163 -33.87 -20.09 -24.29
CA ALA A 163 -33.76 -20.52 -25.68
C ALA A 163 -33.79 -22.05 -25.80
N LYS A 164 -33.09 -22.76 -24.90
CA LYS A 164 -33.03 -24.22 -24.87
C LYS A 164 -34.27 -24.88 -24.27
N LEU A 165 -34.87 -24.27 -23.25
CA LEU A 165 -36.11 -24.77 -22.63
C LEU A 165 -37.29 -24.82 -23.60
N LYS A 166 -37.31 -24.01 -24.66
CA LYS A 166 -38.35 -24.05 -25.70
C LYS A 166 -38.37 -25.37 -26.48
N GLU A 167 -37.28 -26.13 -26.46
CA GLU A 167 -37.14 -27.42 -27.15
C GLU A 167 -37.73 -28.58 -26.31
N LEU A 168 -38.08 -28.33 -25.04
CA LEU A 168 -38.60 -29.35 -24.13
C LEU A 168 -40.12 -29.51 -24.22
N PRO A 169 -40.65 -30.73 -24.00
CA PRO A 169 -42.04 -30.94 -23.63
C PRO A 169 -42.47 -30.02 -22.49
N LYS A 170 -43.67 -29.44 -22.59
CA LYS A 170 -44.18 -28.43 -21.64
C LYS A 170 -44.10 -28.91 -20.19
N SER A 171 -44.50 -30.14 -19.89
CA SER A 171 -44.48 -30.70 -18.53
C SER A 171 -43.08 -30.75 -17.93
N GLU A 172 -42.08 -31.05 -18.74
CA GLU A 172 -40.68 -31.20 -18.31
C GLU A 172 -40.02 -29.83 -18.16
N ARG A 173 -40.31 -28.92 -19.08
CA ARG A 173 -39.94 -27.51 -18.97
C ARG A 173 -40.48 -26.90 -17.68
N ASP A 174 -41.75 -27.12 -17.37
CA ASP A 174 -42.40 -26.55 -16.19
C ASP A 174 -41.81 -27.17 -14.91
N ALA A 175 -41.51 -28.48 -14.91
CA ALA A 175 -40.82 -29.14 -13.80
C ALA A 175 -39.39 -28.62 -13.60
N LEU A 176 -38.64 -28.40 -14.68
CA LEU A 176 -37.27 -27.87 -14.62
C LEU A 176 -37.26 -26.42 -14.15
N LYS A 177 -38.18 -25.58 -14.63
CA LYS A 177 -38.36 -24.20 -14.13
C LYS A 177 -38.73 -24.18 -12.66
N ALA A 178 -39.64 -25.05 -12.22
CA ALA A 178 -39.99 -25.17 -10.81
C ALA A 178 -38.79 -25.56 -9.95
N ALA A 179 -38.04 -26.59 -10.36
CA ALA A 179 -36.84 -27.05 -9.63
C ALA A 179 -35.76 -25.95 -9.53
N MET A 180 -35.49 -25.21 -10.62
CA MET A 180 -34.56 -24.08 -10.60
C MET A 180 -35.04 -22.94 -9.70
N SER A 181 -36.32 -22.57 -9.77
CA SER A 181 -36.88 -21.50 -8.94
C SER A 181 -36.85 -21.79 -7.44
N GLN A 182 -36.79 -23.08 -7.07
CA GLN A 182 -36.67 -23.55 -5.70
C GLN A 182 -35.21 -23.74 -5.26
N GLY A 183 -34.23 -23.53 -6.15
CA GLY A 183 -32.83 -23.85 -5.89
C GLY A 183 -32.58 -25.35 -5.64
N ASN A 184 -33.45 -26.23 -6.12
CA ASN A 184 -33.33 -27.68 -5.89
C ASN A 184 -32.37 -28.31 -6.92
N THR A 185 -31.07 -28.17 -6.67
CA THR A 185 -30.01 -28.61 -7.58
C THR A 185 -30.06 -30.10 -7.88
N ASN A 186 -30.48 -30.93 -6.92
CA ASN A 186 -30.63 -32.37 -7.13
C ASN A 186 -31.78 -32.67 -8.09
N ALA A 187 -32.93 -32.02 -7.94
CA ALA A 187 -34.04 -32.17 -8.86
C ALA A 187 -33.69 -31.68 -10.28
N VAL A 188 -32.97 -30.56 -10.40
CA VAL A 188 -32.45 -30.08 -11.69
C VAL A 188 -31.53 -31.12 -12.33
N ARG A 189 -30.59 -31.67 -11.57
CA ARG A 189 -29.65 -32.69 -12.03
C ARG A 189 -30.37 -33.98 -12.44
N ASP A 190 -31.31 -34.46 -11.64
CA ASP A 190 -32.11 -35.66 -11.94
C ASP A 190 -32.96 -35.48 -13.19
N LEU A 191 -33.58 -34.31 -13.36
CA LEU A 191 -34.35 -33.97 -14.57
C LEU A 191 -33.44 -33.93 -15.79
N LEU A 192 -32.28 -33.31 -15.71
CA LEU A 192 -31.32 -33.22 -16.82
C LEU A 192 -30.71 -34.58 -17.18
N ASN A 193 -30.42 -35.42 -16.19
CA ASN A 193 -29.85 -36.76 -16.39
C ASN A 193 -30.78 -37.70 -17.18
N LYS A 194 -32.10 -37.50 -17.14
CA LYS A 194 -33.05 -38.28 -17.96
C LYS A 194 -32.80 -38.15 -19.46
N TYR A 195 -32.21 -37.05 -19.89
CA TYR A 195 -31.93 -36.74 -21.30
C TYR A 195 -30.45 -36.88 -21.63
N ARG A 196 -29.64 -37.35 -20.69
CA ARG A 196 -28.22 -37.56 -20.90
C ARG A 196 -28.02 -38.80 -21.76
N ASP A 197 -27.48 -38.58 -22.96
CA ASP A 197 -27.05 -39.66 -23.83
C ASP A 197 -25.89 -40.42 -23.16
N PRO A 198 -26.03 -41.71 -22.85
CA PRO A 198 -25.00 -42.47 -22.17
C PRO A 198 -23.71 -42.61 -22.98
N ALA A 199 -23.77 -42.48 -24.32
CA ALA A 199 -22.60 -42.64 -25.18
C ALA A 199 -21.78 -41.35 -25.30
N SER A 200 -22.43 -40.20 -25.41
CA SER A 200 -21.77 -38.91 -25.59
C SER A 200 -21.67 -38.08 -24.30
N GLY A 201 -22.43 -38.45 -23.27
CA GLY A 201 -22.60 -37.65 -22.05
C GLY A 201 -23.35 -36.34 -22.27
N ALA A 202 -23.73 -36.02 -23.51
CA ALA A 202 -24.45 -34.82 -23.89
C ALA A 202 -25.94 -34.95 -23.59
N ILE A 203 -26.60 -33.83 -23.32
CA ILE A 203 -28.03 -33.83 -23.07
C ILE A 203 -28.76 -33.67 -24.40
N LYS A 204 -29.56 -34.66 -24.79
CA LYS A 204 -30.32 -34.66 -26.03
C LYS A 204 -31.80 -34.50 -25.74
N PHE A 205 -32.38 -33.43 -26.29
CA PHE A 205 -33.81 -33.19 -26.28
C PHE A 205 -34.33 -33.31 -27.70
N GLY A 206 -34.91 -34.47 -28.02
CA GLY A 206 -35.25 -34.82 -29.40
C GLY A 206 -33.99 -34.83 -30.28
N ASN A 207 -34.00 -34.05 -31.35
CA ASN A 207 -32.86 -33.90 -32.28
C ASN A 207 -31.88 -32.80 -31.86
N THR A 208 -32.17 -32.02 -30.82
CA THR A 208 -31.27 -30.95 -30.39
C THR A 208 -30.39 -31.41 -29.25
N VAL A 209 -29.09 -31.20 -29.41
CA VAL A 209 -28.12 -31.34 -28.33
C VAL A 209 -28.16 -30.06 -27.50
N VAL A 210 -28.60 -30.14 -26.24
CA VAL A 210 -28.40 -29.09 -25.26
C VAL A 210 -26.97 -29.22 -24.75
N PRO A 211 -26.10 -28.23 -25.04
CA PRO A 211 -24.67 -28.43 -24.84
C PRO A 211 -24.25 -28.54 -23.38
N ASP A 212 -25.10 -28.13 -22.42
CA ASP A 212 -24.60 -27.73 -21.13
C ASP A 212 -25.60 -27.82 -19.94
N PRO A 213 -25.63 -28.94 -19.20
CA PRO A 213 -26.31 -29.03 -17.89
C PRO A 213 -25.74 -28.13 -16.80
N GLU A 214 -24.45 -27.80 -16.87
CA GLU A 214 -23.75 -27.12 -15.77
C GLU A 214 -24.25 -25.68 -15.61
N THR A 215 -24.66 -25.03 -16.70
CA THR A 215 -25.30 -23.70 -16.62
C THR A 215 -26.63 -23.73 -15.82
N PHE A 216 -27.42 -24.81 -15.92
CA PHE A 216 -28.66 -24.97 -15.15
C PHE A 216 -28.38 -25.31 -13.67
N ILE A 217 -27.38 -26.16 -13.42
CA ILE A 217 -26.93 -26.54 -12.08
C ILE A 217 -26.40 -25.30 -11.36
N PHE A 218 -25.53 -24.53 -12.01
CA PHE A 218 -24.98 -23.28 -11.51
C PHE A 218 -26.09 -22.30 -11.09
N GLN A 219 -27.09 -22.06 -11.95
CA GLN A 219 -28.19 -21.15 -11.63
C GLN A 219 -28.98 -21.62 -10.40
N SER A 220 -29.29 -22.91 -10.31
CA SER A 220 -30.00 -23.48 -9.17
C SER A 220 -29.20 -23.35 -7.86
N GLU A 221 -27.89 -23.60 -7.91
CA GLU A 221 -27.00 -23.44 -6.75
C GLU A 221 -26.94 -21.99 -6.29
N MET A 222 -26.81 -21.04 -7.22
CA MET A 222 -26.77 -19.61 -6.88
C MET A 222 -28.07 -19.13 -6.23
N ILE A 223 -29.24 -19.54 -6.74
CA ILE A 223 -30.55 -19.23 -6.12
C ILE A 223 -30.64 -19.80 -4.70
N SER A 224 -30.17 -21.04 -4.50
CA SER A 224 -30.16 -21.68 -3.18
C SER A 224 -29.26 -20.93 -2.19
N ILE A 225 -28.06 -20.55 -2.62
CA ILE A 225 -27.10 -19.81 -1.78
C ILE A 225 -27.62 -18.40 -1.45
N GLU A 226 -28.21 -17.68 -2.41
CA GLU A 226 -28.84 -16.38 -2.15
C GLU A 226 -29.98 -16.47 -1.14
N SER A 227 -30.85 -17.48 -1.28
CA SER A 227 -31.94 -17.73 -0.33
C SER A 227 -31.39 -18.00 1.06
N ASN A 228 -30.32 -18.79 1.19
CA ASN A 228 -29.66 -19.04 2.47
C ASN A 228 -29.10 -17.74 3.07
N ILE A 229 -28.45 -16.88 2.29
CA ILE A 229 -27.94 -15.59 2.75
C ILE A 229 -29.08 -14.68 3.23
N GLN A 230 -30.18 -14.60 2.49
CA GLN A 230 -31.35 -13.81 2.88
C GLN A 230 -31.96 -14.32 4.20
N GLN A 231 -32.07 -15.64 4.37
CA GLN A 231 -32.56 -16.26 5.60
C GLN A 231 -31.62 -16.01 6.78
N LEU A 232 -30.30 -16.18 6.59
CA LEU A 232 -29.32 -15.88 7.62
C LEU A 232 -29.43 -14.42 8.05
N ARG A 233 -29.63 -13.47 7.12
CA ARG A 233 -29.82 -12.06 7.47
C ARG A 233 -31.13 -11.82 8.23
N ALA A 234 -32.25 -12.34 7.73
CA ALA A 234 -33.56 -12.16 8.36
C ALA A 234 -33.61 -12.72 9.80
N ASN A 235 -32.87 -13.80 10.05
CA ASN A 235 -32.87 -14.49 11.33
C ASN A 235 -31.73 -14.05 12.27
N GLY A 236 -30.92 -13.05 11.91
CA GLY A 236 -29.75 -12.63 12.70
C GLY A 236 -28.69 -13.73 12.83
N GLY A 237 -28.49 -14.51 11.76
CA GLY A 237 -27.48 -15.54 11.63
C GLY A 237 -26.07 -15.01 11.93
N SER A 238 -25.19 -15.91 12.37
CA SER A 238 -23.87 -15.48 12.80
C SER A 238 -23.02 -14.99 11.63
N SER A 239 -22.07 -14.09 11.88
CA SER A 239 -21.11 -13.67 10.86
C SER A 239 -20.30 -14.85 10.28
N ARG A 240 -20.15 -15.94 11.03
CA ARG A 240 -19.53 -17.18 10.55
C ARG A 240 -20.39 -17.86 9.50
N ASP A 241 -21.69 -18.00 9.76
CA ASP A 241 -22.62 -18.66 8.83
C ASP A 241 -22.76 -17.84 7.54
N LEU A 242 -22.81 -16.51 7.66
CA LEU A 242 -22.81 -15.61 6.51
C LEU A 242 -21.52 -15.75 5.68
N MET A 243 -20.35 -15.80 6.34
CA MET A 243 -19.07 -16.04 5.68
C MET A 243 -19.03 -17.38 4.95
N GLN A 244 -19.59 -18.44 5.53
CA GLN A 244 -19.65 -19.75 4.89
C GLN A 244 -20.52 -19.71 3.64
N ALA A 245 -21.73 -19.13 3.72
CA ALA A 245 -22.61 -19.01 2.56
C ALA A 245 -21.98 -18.18 1.42
N ILE A 246 -21.22 -17.14 1.77
CA ILE A 246 -20.44 -16.33 0.84
C ILE A 246 -19.30 -17.15 0.19
N GLN A 247 -18.60 -17.98 0.96
CA GLN A 247 -17.56 -18.88 0.42
C GLN A 247 -18.15 -19.91 -0.53
N ASP A 248 -19.32 -20.46 -0.21
CA ASP A 248 -20.03 -21.40 -1.07
C ASP A 248 -20.41 -20.71 -2.40
N MET A 249 -20.89 -19.46 -2.35
CA MET A 249 -21.18 -18.65 -3.54
C MET A 249 -19.94 -18.45 -4.41
N ASN A 250 -18.81 -18.06 -3.82
CA ASN A 250 -17.56 -17.86 -4.54
C ASN A 250 -17.06 -19.14 -5.22
N LYS A 251 -17.19 -20.27 -4.52
CA LYS A 251 -16.83 -21.57 -5.06
C LYS A 251 -17.68 -21.89 -6.29
N THR A 252 -19.00 -21.74 -6.19
CA THR A 252 -19.93 -21.96 -7.32
C THR A 252 -19.63 -21.06 -8.52
N VAL A 253 -19.33 -19.76 -8.30
CA VAL A 253 -18.92 -18.83 -9.37
C VAL A 253 -17.59 -19.24 -10.01
N SER A 254 -16.61 -19.65 -9.19
CA SER A 254 -15.29 -20.07 -9.68
C SER A 254 -15.34 -21.37 -10.47
N ASP A 255 -16.10 -22.35 -9.99
CA ASP A 255 -16.32 -23.63 -10.66
C ASP A 255 -17.00 -23.41 -12.03
N TYR A 256 -18.02 -22.54 -12.08
CA TYR A 256 -18.69 -22.18 -13.34
C TYR A 256 -17.78 -21.44 -14.31
N ASN A 257 -16.95 -20.50 -13.84
CA ASN A 257 -15.99 -19.83 -14.71
C ASN A 257 -14.94 -20.80 -15.27
N ALA A 258 -14.40 -21.70 -14.45
CA ALA A 258 -13.47 -22.74 -14.93
C ALA A 258 -14.14 -23.63 -15.98
N TYR A 259 -15.40 -23.97 -15.77
CA TYR A 259 -16.22 -24.71 -16.72
C TYR A 259 -16.38 -23.97 -18.06
N VAL A 260 -16.79 -22.69 -18.02
CA VAL A 260 -16.95 -21.84 -19.21
C VAL A 260 -15.63 -21.73 -20.00
N GLN A 261 -14.50 -21.58 -19.32
CA GLN A 261 -13.18 -21.48 -19.96
C GLN A 261 -12.73 -22.80 -20.61
N SER A 262 -13.18 -23.95 -20.10
CA SER A 262 -12.79 -25.27 -20.61
C SER A 262 -13.59 -25.75 -21.84
N ARG A 263 -14.72 -25.11 -22.17
CA ARG A 263 -15.67 -25.58 -23.18
C ARG A 263 -15.39 -25.01 -24.58
N PRO A 264 -15.01 -25.84 -25.58
CA PRO A 264 -14.94 -25.40 -26.97
C PRO A 264 -16.34 -25.07 -27.49
N GLY A 265 -16.53 -23.88 -28.07
CA GLY A 265 -17.79 -23.44 -28.68
C GLY A 265 -18.56 -22.36 -27.90
N ILE A 266 -18.11 -21.97 -26.71
CA ILE A 266 -18.60 -20.72 -26.07
C ILE A 266 -17.96 -19.54 -26.80
N SER A 267 -18.77 -18.54 -27.18
CA SER A 267 -18.24 -17.37 -27.88
C SER A 267 -17.21 -16.64 -27.01
N GLN A 268 -16.13 -16.16 -27.63
CA GLN A 268 -15.10 -15.39 -26.91
C GLN A 268 -15.69 -14.17 -26.20
N ALA A 269 -16.71 -13.53 -26.78
CA ALA A 269 -17.43 -12.41 -26.17
C ALA A 269 -18.18 -12.82 -24.90
N THR A 270 -18.82 -13.99 -24.87
CA THR A 270 -19.47 -14.54 -23.68
C THR A 270 -18.44 -14.84 -22.59
N ALA A 271 -17.32 -15.48 -22.94
CA ALA A 271 -16.25 -15.77 -21.98
C ALA A 271 -15.63 -14.49 -21.40
N GLN A 272 -15.41 -13.46 -22.21
CA GLN A 272 -14.92 -12.14 -21.77
C GLN A 272 -15.93 -11.42 -20.87
N GLY A 273 -17.22 -11.42 -21.23
CA GLY A 273 -18.29 -10.83 -20.41
C GLY A 273 -18.37 -11.46 -19.03
N PHE A 274 -18.34 -12.80 -18.94
CA PHE A 274 -18.28 -13.50 -17.67
C PHE A 274 -17.00 -13.20 -16.89
N GLY A 275 -15.85 -13.09 -17.56
CA GLY A 275 -14.58 -12.72 -16.93
C GLY A 275 -14.63 -11.37 -16.22
N MET A 276 -15.21 -10.34 -16.86
CA MET A 276 -15.36 -9.01 -16.25
C MET A 276 -16.31 -9.03 -15.05
N ILE A 277 -17.46 -9.69 -15.16
CA ILE A 277 -18.42 -9.79 -14.06
C ILE A 277 -17.82 -10.57 -12.90
N LYS A 278 -17.06 -11.64 -13.17
CA LYS A 278 -16.33 -12.38 -12.14
C LYS A 278 -15.30 -11.50 -11.45
N GLN A 279 -14.54 -10.68 -12.17
CA GLN A 279 -13.57 -9.78 -11.56
C GLN A 279 -14.24 -8.77 -10.61
N GLN A 280 -15.40 -8.21 -11.00
CA GLN A 280 -16.19 -7.34 -10.12
C GLN A 280 -16.70 -8.10 -8.89
N TYR A 281 -17.20 -9.31 -9.09
CA TYR A 281 -17.67 -10.20 -8.02
C TYR A 281 -16.55 -10.54 -7.03
N ASP A 282 -15.39 -10.98 -7.50
CA ASP A 282 -14.21 -11.30 -6.68
C ASP A 282 -13.74 -10.06 -5.89
N SER A 283 -13.78 -8.88 -6.51
CA SER A 283 -13.42 -7.62 -5.83
C SER A 283 -14.38 -7.31 -4.67
N ARG A 284 -15.70 -7.35 -4.91
CA ARG A 284 -16.72 -7.12 -3.87
C ARG A 284 -16.71 -8.18 -2.79
N LEU A 285 -16.48 -9.42 -3.16
CA LEU A 285 -16.30 -10.52 -2.21
C LEU A 285 -15.14 -10.25 -1.25
N ASN A 286 -13.98 -9.84 -1.77
CA ASN A 286 -12.82 -9.52 -0.95
C ASN A 286 -13.10 -8.34 0.01
N GLN A 287 -13.86 -7.33 -0.45
CA GLN A 287 -14.30 -6.21 0.39
C GLN A 287 -15.22 -6.68 1.52
N LEU A 288 -16.22 -7.50 1.19
CA LEU A 288 -17.16 -8.05 2.17
C LEU A 288 -16.46 -8.94 3.21
N GLN A 289 -15.52 -9.80 2.78
CA GLN A 289 -14.73 -10.62 3.69
C GLN A 289 -13.91 -9.75 4.66
N ALA A 290 -13.26 -8.69 4.17
CA ALA A 290 -12.55 -7.75 5.03
C ALA A 290 -13.51 -7.06 6.01
N SER A 291 -14.68 -6.61 5.53
CA SER A 291 -15.70 -5.97 6.36
C SER A 291 -16.20 -6.89 7.49
N LEU A 292 -16.49 -8.16 7.17
CA LEU A 292 -16.97 -9.14 8.13
C LEU A 292 -15.90 -9.50 9.16
N GLN A 293 -14.64 -9.63 8.77
CA GLN A 293 -13.52 -9.86 9.69
C GLN A 293 -13.38 -8.69 10.68
N LEU A 294 -13.48 -7.45 10.20
CA LEU A 294 -13.44 -6.26 11.05
C LEU A 294 -14.65 -6.20 12.00
N SER A 295 -15.84 -6.56 11.54
CA SER A 295 -17.06 -6.55 12.38
C SER A 295 -16.98 -7.60 13.50
N GLN A 296 -16.51 -8.81 13.18
CA GLN A 296 -16.24 -9.86 14.19
C GLN A 296 -15.26 -9.38 15.26
N TRP A 297 -14.23 -8.62 14.86
CA TRP A 297 -13.29 -8.02 15.79
C TRP A 297 -13.92 -6.95 16.68
N PHE A 298 -14.73 -6.04 16.11
CA PHE A 298 -15.43 -5.03 16.90
C PHE A 298 -16.32 -5.66 17.98
N ASN A 299 -17.00 -6.76 17.63
CA ASN A 299 -17.86 -7.46 18.56
C ASN A 299 -17.08 -8.19 19.65
N SER A 300 -15.94 -8.82 19.34
CA SER A 300 -15.11 -9.52 20.33
C SER A 300 -14.30 -8.59 21.24
N SER A 301 -13.96 -7.39 20.77
CA SER A 301 -13.18 -6.41 21.55
C SER A 301 -14.01 -5.68 22.60
N SER A 302 -15.32 -5.55 22.37
CA SER A 302 -16.25 -4.90 23.31
C SER A 302 -16.39 -5.63 24.66
N SER A 303 -16.09 -6.93 24.71
CA SER A 303 -16.14 -7.74 25.92
C SER A 303 -14.80 -7.83 26.68
N ASN A 304 -13.70 -7.46 26.03
CA ASN A 304 -12.36 -7.52 26.61
C ASN A 304 -11.68 -6.14 26.56
N ASN A 305 -11.75 -5.39 27.67
CA ASN A 305 -10.90 -4.23 27.98
C ASN A 305 -9.37 -4.56 28.02
N GLY A 306 -8.95 -5.72 27.49
CA GLY A 306 -7.66 -6.36 27.76
C GLY A 306 -6.59 -6.19 26.68
N PHE A 307 -6.83 -5.49 25.57
CA PHE A 307 -5.77 -5.25 24.58
C PHE A 307 -4.75 -4.17 24.99
N ALA A 308 -4.76 -3.74 26.26
CA ALA A 308 -3.61 -3.16 26.94
C ALA A 308 -2.53 -4.20 27.32
N GLY A 309 -2.65 -5.44 26.83
CA GLY A 309 -1.79 -6.57 27.16
C GLY A 309 -0.45 -6.63 26.40
N ASN A 310 0.60 -6.14 27.06
CA ASN A 310 1.91 -6.79 27.22
C ASN A 310 2.89 -6.98 26.03
N SER A 311 2.72 -6.32 24.88
CA SER A 311 3.85 -6.12 23.94
C SER A 311 4.56 -4.81 24.29
N ASN A 312 5.70 -4.89 24.98
CA ASN A 312 6.35 -3.78 25.69
C ASN A 312 6.99 -2.68 24.81
N SER A 313 6.79 -2.64 23.50
CA SER A 313 7.13 -1.46 22.70
C SER A 313 6.24 -1.31 21.47
N LEU A 314 5.87 -0.06 21.19
CA LEU A 314 5.07 0.35 20.04
C LEU A 314 5.79 0.08 18.71
N SER A 315 7.13 0.14 18.73
CA SER A 315 7.98 -0.31 17.64
C SER A 315 7.73 -1.77 17.28
N GLY A 316 7.49 -2.65 18.27
CA GLY A 316 7.22 -4.07 18.03
C GLY A 316 5.86 -4.33 17.38
N ILE A 317 4.84 -3.54 17.69
CA ILE A 317 3.51 -3.68 17.07
C ILE A 317 3.56 -3.19 15.61
N LEU A 318 4.14 -2.01 15.39
CA LEU A 318 4.27 -1.44 14.05
C LEU A 318 5.18 -2.29 13.17
N SER A 319 6.27 -2.85 13.71
CA SER A 319 7.15 -3.74 12.96
C SER A 319 6.45 -5.01 12.53
N ASN A 320 5.73 -5.67 13.46
CA ASN A 320 4.94 -6.86 13.15
C ASN A 320 3.82 -6.56 12.16
N LEU A 321 3.22 -5.38 12.27
CA LEU A 321 2.18 -4.93 11.34
C LEU A 321 2.76 -4.70 9.94
N LEU A 322 3.82 -3.89 9.80
CA LEU A 322 4.42 -3.62 8.50
C LEU A 322 4.86 -4.92 7.83
N ARG A 323 5.39 -5.88 8.62
CA ARG A 323 5.79 -7.22 8.20
C ARG A 323 4.63 -8.19 7.92
N SER A 324 3.42 -7.87 8.38
CA SER A 324 2.24 -8.63 8.00
C SER A 324 1.99 -8.47 6.51
N GLY A 325 1.36 -9.48 5.90
CA GLY A 325 0.97 -9.41 4.49
C GLY A 325 -0.17 -8.42 4.29
N SER A 326 -1.21 -8.85 3.60
CA SER A 326 -2.45 -8.06 3.55
C SER A 326 -3.24 -8.26 4.84
N VAL A 327 -3.71 -7.17 5.42
CA VAL A 327 -4.64 -7.17 6.57
C VAL A 327 -5.97 -6.52 6.16
N PRO A 328 -7.08 -6.81 6.85
CA PRO A 328 -8.32 -6.07 6.67
C PRO A 328 -8.15 -4.61 7.08
N VAL A 329 -8.54 -3.71 6.18
CA VAL A 329 -8.44 -2.26 6.34
C VAL A 329 -9.81 -1.65 6.09
N PHE A 330 -10.31 -0.88 7.05
CA PHE A 330 -11.45 0.02 6.84
C PHE A 330 -10.93 1.42 6.53
N PHE A 331 -11.25 1.93 5.34
CA PHE A 331 -10.92 3.29 4.95
C PHE A 331 -12.05 4.25 5.37
N ASP A 332 -11.72 5.22 6.23
CA ASP A 332 -12.67 6.22 6.75
C ASP A 332 -12.33 7.62 6.19
N PRO A 333 -13.18 8.21 5.33
CA PRO A 333 -12.96 9.58 4.83
C PRO A 333 -13.11 10.67 5.89
N GLN A 334 -13.64 10.37 7.06
CA GLN A 334 -13.74 11.34 8.16
C GLN A 334 -12.52 11.34 9.08
N LEU A 335 -11.54 10.48 8.83
CA LEU A 335 -10.23 10.53 9.50
C LEU A 335 -9.21 11.21 8.59
N ASP A 336 -8.25 11.90 9.20
CA ASP A 336 -7.20 12.60 8.48
C ASP A 336 -6.34 11.62 7.67
N ALA A 337 -5.81 12.07 6.53
CA ALA A 337 -4.93 11.23 5.72
C ALA A 337 -3.69 10.80 6.53
N GLY A 338 -3.37 9.50 6.49
CA GLY A 338 -2.27 8.92 7.28
C GLY A 338 -2.64 8.61 8.75
N GLN A 339 -3.81 9.02 9.22
CA GLN A 339 -4.28 8.64 10.55
C GLN A 339 -4.70 7.17 10.53
N CYS A 340 -4.04 6.33 11.34
CA CYS A 340 -4.34 4.91 11.41
C CYS A 340 -4.62 4.44 12.83
N TYR A 341 -5.55 3.49 12.95
CA TYR A 341 -5.90 2.85 14.21
C TYR A 341 -5.84 1.35 14.07
N MET A 342 -5.12 0.70 14.98
CA MET A 342 -5.06 -0.76 15.01
C MET A 342 -6.33 -1.34 15.62
N MET A 343 -6.87 -2.35 14.94
CA MET A 343 -8.10 -3.04 15.29
C MET A 343 -7.86 -4.56 15.27
N GLY A 344 -7.11 -5.03 16.27
CA GLY A 344 -6.67 -6.43 16.36
C GLY A 344 -5.82 -6.82 15.16
N PRO A 345 -6.22 -7.83 14.35
CA PRO A 345 -5.49 -8.19 13.15
C PRO A 345 -5.74 -7.24 11.96
N GLY A 346 -6.71 -6.33 12.06
CA GLY A 346 -7.03 -5.34 11.04
C GLY A 346 -6.70 -3.90 11.46
N MET A 347 -7.07 -2.95 10.63
CA MET A 347 -6.84 -1.52 10.89
C MET A 347 -7.94 -0.62 10.31
N VAL A 348 -8.03 0.60 10.83
CA VAL A 348 -8.71 1.72 10.20
C VAL A 348 -7.66 2.67 9.65
N ALA A 349 -7.84 3.14 8.43
CA ALA A 349 -7.00 4.15 7.81
C ALA A 349 -7.85 5.35 7.37
N GLY A 350 -7.39 6.55 7.70
CA GLY A 350 -7.99 7.78 7.25
C GLY A 350 -7.57 8.15 5.84
N THR A 351 -8.53 8.63 5.04
CA THR A 351 -8.29 9.06 3.66
C THR A 351 -8.33 10.58 3.50
N GLY A 352 -8.52 11.33 4.58
CA GLY A 352 -8.54 12.80 4.57
C GLY A 352 -9.63 13.38 3.67
N GLY A 353 -10.86 12.88 3.79
CA GLY A 353 -12.01 13.31 2.99
C GLY A 353 -12.13 12.68 1.60
N LYS A 354 -11.17 11.87 1.17
CA LYS A 354 -11.17 11.28 -0.18
C LYS A 354 -11.94 9.96 -0.24
N GLY A 355 -12.83 9.84 -1.23
CA GLY A 355 -13.55 8.60 -1.53
C GLY A 355 -14.69 8.27 -0.55
N THR A 356 -15.16 7.02 -0.61
CA THR A 356 -16.23 6.51 0.24
C THR A 356 -15.69 5.56 1.31
N TYR A 357 -16.52 5.27 2.32
CA TYR A 357 -16.26 4.17 3.24
C TYR A 357 -16.11 2.87 2.46
N ARG A 358 -15.05 2.13 2.73
CA ARG A 358 -14.83 0.80 2.16
C ARG A 358 -13.99 -0.03 3.11
N ALA A 359 -14.20 -1.34 3.12
CA ALA A 359 -13.22 -2.26 3.68
C ALA A 359 -12.56 -3.06 2.56
N THR A 360 -11.26 -3.33 2.68
CA THR A 360 -10.54 -4.22 1.77
C THR A 360 -9.33 -4.81 2.48
N SER A 361 -8.76 -5.86 1.94
CA SER A 361 -7.45 -6.32 2.35
C SER A 361 -6.36 -5.46 1.71
N ALA A 362 -5.45 -4.88 2.49
CA ALA A 362 -4.33 -4.10 1.99
C ALA A 362 -3.08 -4.31 2.85
N ALA A 363 -1.90 -4.08 2.27
CA ALA A 363 -0.68 -4.01 3.06
C ALA A 363 -0.76 -2.79 3.99
N PRO A 364 -0.44 -2.92 5.29
CA PRO A 364 -0.56 -1.82 6.24
C PRO A 364 0.17 -0.54 5.83
N ALA A 365 1.36 -0.66 5.23
CA ALA A 365 2.10 0.48 4.70
C ALA A 365 1.27 1.29 3.69
N VAL A 366 0.65 0.61 2.72
CA VAL A 366 -0.20 1.27 1.69
C VAL A 366 -1.43 1.89 2.33
N ALA A 367 -2.05 1.20 3.29
CA ALA A 367 -3.19 1.73 4.02
C ALA A 367 -2.84 3.00 4.81
N MET A 368 -1.62 3.10 5.33
CA MET A 368 -1.08 4.29 5.97
C MET A 368 -0.63 5.37 4.97
N GLY A 369 -0.73 5.15 3.66
CA GLY A 369 -0.20 6.08 2.66
C GLY A 369 1.32 6.14 2.65
N ILE A 370 1.99 5.05 3.02
CA ILE A 370 3.44 4.87 2.92
C ILE A 370 3.73 4.06 1.65
N PRO A 371 4.60 4.54 0.76
CA PRO A 371 4.80 3.92 -0.54
C PRO A 371 5.60 2.60 -0.39
N LEU A 372 5.19 1.57 -1.15
CA LEU A 372 5.87 0.28 -1.22
C LEU A 372 6.74 0.21 -2.48
N ALA A 373 8.04 0.01 -2.31
CA ALA A 373 8.99 -0.19 -3.41
C ALA A 373 9.34 -1.66 -3.61
N SER A 374 9.39 -2.09 -4.87
CA SER A 374 9.73 -3.46 -5.28
C SER A 374 11.17 -3.63 -5.76
N THR A 375 11.89 -2.52 -5.96
CA THR A 375 13.25 -2.50 -6.52
C THR A 375 14.32 -2.71 -5.45
N LYS A 376 15.57 -2.84 -5.90
CA LYS A 376 16.73 -2.91 -5.01
C LYS A 376 16.87 -1.58 -4.25
N THR A 377 17.06 -1.69 -2.94
CA THR A 377 17.39 -0.54 -2.08
C THR A 377 18.74 0.04 -2.47
N VAL A 378 18.99 1.31 -2.15
CA VAL A 378 20.34 1.89 -2.28
C VAL A 378 21.33 1.00 -1.51
N SER A 379 22.42 0.64 -2.20
CA SER A 379 23.46 -0.23 -1.65
C SER A 379 24.15 0.42 -0.45
N ASP A 380 24.57 -0.41 0.51
CA ASP A 380 25.46 0.02 1.57
C ASP A 380 26.79 0.42 0.91
N ALA A 381 27.22 1.69 1.05
CA ALA A 381 28.61 1.99 0.76
C ALA A 381 29.47 1.32 1.85
N ARG A 382 30.66 0.85 1.45
CA ARG A 382 31.39 -0.12 2.27
C ARG A 382 32.09 0.47 3.48
N ASP A 383 32.42 1.76 3.50
CA ASP A 383 32.97 2.47 4.67
C ASP A 383 32.79 3.98 4.50
N VAL A 384 32.49 4.72 5.58
CA VAL A 384 32.67 6.19 5.60
C VAL A 384 34.14 6.42 5.97
N PRO A 385 34.91 7.19 5.19
CA PRO A 385 36.21 7.67 5.63
C PRO A 385 36.08 8.34 7.01
N ASP A 386 37.06 8.14 7.90
CA ASP A 386 37.06 8.85 9.18
C ASP A 386 36.98 10.37 8.92
N LYS A 387 36.36 11.13 9.82
CA LYS A 387 36.18 12.59 9.67
C LYS A 387 37.51 13.35 9.55
N GLN A 388 38.63 12.69 9.84
CA GLN A 388 39.98 13.23 9.73
C GLN A 388 40.72 12.77 8.46
N GLU A 389 40.12 11.89 7.66
CA GLU A 389 40.75 11.38 6.45
C GLU A 389 40.56 12.34 5.28
N LEU A 390 41.63 12.50 4.49
CA LEU A 390 41.61 13.20 3.22
C LEU A 390 41.34 12.18 2.11
N VAL A 391 40.33 12.42 1.28
CA VAL A 391 40.02 11.55 0.13
C VAL A 391 40.36 12.27 -1.17
N ILE A 392 41.10 11.59 -2.04
CA ILE A 392 41.42 12.07 -3.39
C ILE A 392 40.86 11.08 -4.40
N LYS A 393 40.03 11.56 -5.32
CA LYS A 393 39.36 10.77 -6.37
C LYS A 393 39.90 11.13 -7.76
N ASN A 394 40.00 10.14 -8.64
CA ASN A 394 40.10 10.36 -10.08
C ASN A 394 38.82 9.81 -10.74
N LEU A 395 37.99 10.68 -11.30
CA LEU A 395 36.70 10.26 -11.86
C LEU A 395 36.90 9.27 -13.03
N SER A 396 35.99 8.30 -13.15
CA SER A 396 36.02 7.32 -14.24
C SER A 396 35.92 7.96 -15.62
N THR A 397 35.24 9.12 -15.71
CA THR A 397 35.08 9.92 -16.93
C THR A 397 36.38 10.56 -17.41
N ASN A 398 37.40 10.67 -16.57
CA ASN A 398 38.66 11.29 -16.97
C ASN A 398 39.49 10.42 -17.93
N GLY A 399 39.24 9.11 -17.98
CA GLY A 399 39.83 8.18 -18.96
C GLY A 399 41.35 7.97 -18.87
N GLY A 400 42.05 8.61 -17.93
CA GLY A 400 43.51 8.55 -17.80
C GLY A 400 43.99 8.47 -16.36
N THR A 401 45.25 8.06 -16.20
CA THR A 401 45.93 8.00 -14.91
C THR A 401 46.53 9.36 -14.54
N VAL A 402 46.31 9.80 -13.31
CA VAL A 402 46.91 11.04 -12.77
C VAL A 402 47.98 10.70 -11.75
N GLY A 403 49.19 11.22 -11.95
CA GLY A 403 50.29 11.15 -10.99
C GLY A 403 50.40 12.44 -10.18
N PHE A 404 50.57 12.33 -8.87
CA PHE A 404 50.67 13.48 -7.97
C PHE A 404 51.64 13.25 -6.81
N LEU A 405 52.10 14.34 -6.23
CA LEU A 405 52.85 14.39 -4.99
C LEU A 405 51.92 14.85 -3.87
N LEU A 406 51.79 14.09 -2.79
CA LEU A 406 51.08 14.50 -1.59
C LEU A 406 52.05 14.48 -0.41
N ALA A 407 52.23 15.62 0.26
CA ALA A 407 53.20 15.77 1.34
C ALA A 407 54.63 15.28 0.96
N GLY A 408 55.01 15.44 -0.32
CA GLY A 408 56.29 15.02 -0.86
C GLY A 408 56.40 13.54 -1.26
N GLN A 409 55.35 12.74 -1.05
CA GLN A 409 55.28 11.34 -1.48
C GLN A 409 54.54 11.22 -2.82
N THR A 410 55.07 10.37 -3.72
CA THR A 410 54.47 10.14 -5.04
C THR A 410 53.35 9.12 -4.96
N HIS A 411 52.22 9.46 -5.59
CA HIS A 411 51.03 8.64 -5.73
C HIS A 411 50.52 8.67 -7.18
N SER A 412 49.64 7.74 -7.50
CA SER A 412 49.00 7.63 -8.81
C SER A 412 47.60 7.07 -8.65
N LEU A 413 46.64 7.60 -9.41
CA LEU A 413 45.25 7.12 -9.44
C LEU A 413 44.83 6.87 -10.89
N GLN A 414 44.40 5.66 -11.20
CA GLN A 414 43.71 5.34 -12.46
C GLN A 414 42.31 5.98 -12.49
N ALA A 415 41.72 6.09 -13.67
CA ALA A 415 40.36 6.58 -13.81
C ALA A 415 39.38 5.67 -13.05
N GLY A 416 38.56 6.25 -12.17
CA GLY A 416 37.64 5.54 -11.28
C GLY A 416 38.24 5.12 -9.94
N GLU A 417 39.55 5.33 -9.72
CA GLU A 417 40.18 5.03 -8.43
C GLU A 417 40.05 6.20 -7.44
N GLN A 418 40.10 5.83 -6.16
CA GLN A 418 40.21 6.76 -5.05
C GLN A 418 41.27 6.28 -4.06
N GLN A 419 41.89 7.22 -3.35
CA GLN A 419 42.80 6.93 -2.25
C GLN A 419 42.48 7.80 -1.05
N THR A 420 42.53 7.18 0.12
CA THR A 420 42.28 7.81 1.42
C THR A 420 43.60 7.99 2.16
N PHE A 421 43.78 9.14 2.80
CA PHE A 421 45.01 9.51 3.51
C PHE A 421 44.68 9.97 4.93
N ASN A 422 45.34 9.36 5.91
CA ASN A 422 45.34 9.84 7.29
C ASN A 422 46.21 11.11 7.38
N SER A 423 45.59 12.29 7.31
CA SER A 423 46.30 13.57 7.40
C SER A 423 45.84 14.33 8.64
N VAL A 424 46.81 14.85 9.39
CA VAL A 424 46.52 15.41 10.71
C VAL A 424 45.90 16.80 10.66
N ASN A 425 45.99 17.55 9.55
CA ASN A 425 45.38 18.89 9.42
C ASN A 425 45.33 19.41 7.96
N LYS A 426 46.51 19.58 7.34
CA LYS A 426 46.67 20.15 5.99
C LYS A 426 47.80 19.46 5.24
N SER A 427 47.58 19.18 3.96
CA SER A 427 48.58 18.56 3.09
C SER A 427 48.72 19.37 1.80
N VAL A 428 49.93 19.49 1.29
CA VAL A 428 50.17 20.09 -0.02
C VAL A 428 50.15 18.99 -1.07
N ILE A 429 49.31 19.16 -2.09
CA ILE A 429 49.32 18.34 -3.30
C ILE A 429 49.97 19.10 -4.45
N GLN A 430 50.74 18.40 -5.27
CA GLN A 430 51.31 18.91 -6.51
C GLN A 430 51.16 17.89 -7.63
N PHE A 431 50.80 18.31 -8.83
CA PHE A 431 50.65 17.42 -9.99
C PHE A 431 50.90 18.15 -11.30
N ASN A 432 51.22 17.40 -12.36
CA ASN A 432 51.40 17.95 -13.70
C ASN A 432 50.02 18.14 -14.36
N GLN A 433 49.73 19.36 -14.81
CA GLN A 433 48.45 19.68 -15.43
C GLN A 433 48.30 19.09 -16.84
N GLY A 434 49.35 18.51 -17.42
CA GLY A 434 49.36 18.05 -18.81
C GLY A 434 49.57 19.19 -19.81
N SER A 435 49.67 18.83 -21.09
CA SER A 435 49.68 19.76 -22.24
C SER A 435 50.64 20.95 -22.14
N GLY A 436 51.78 20.79 -21.45
CA GLY A 436 52.77 21.85 -21.26
C GLY A 436 52.37 22.95 -20.27
N LYS A 437 51.25 22.83 -19.54
CA LYS A 437 50.78 23.86 -18.57
C LYS A 437 51.55 23.86 -17.24
N GLY A 438 52.52 22.96 -17.07
CA GLY A 438 53.37 22.89 -15.89
C GLY A 438 52.73 22.16 -14.72
N ASN A 439 53.18 22.48 -13.50
CA ASN A 439 52.70 21.84 -12.28
C ASN A 439 51.73 22.75 -11.52
N ALA A 440 50.59 22.21 -11.11
CA ALA A 440 49.68 22.86 -10.16
C ALA A 440 50.04 22.47 -8.72
N ARG A 441 49.70 23.34 -7.75
CA ARG A 441 49.93 23.11 -6.33
C ARG A 441 48.75 23.63 -5.52
N TYR A 442 48.17 22.77 -4.68
CA TYR A 442 47.05 23.11 -3.79
C TYR A 442 47.34 22.71 -2.35
N THR A 443 46.68 23.38 -1.41
CA THR A 443 46.66 22.98 0.00
C THR A 443 45.31 22.36 0.30
N LEU A 444 45.32 21.10 0.71
CA LEU A 444 44.15 20.29 1.02
C LEU A 444 43.92 20.27 2.52
N THR A 445 42.67 20.40 2.92
CA THR A 445 42.21 20.26 4.32
C THR A 445 41.78 18.82 4.57
N ALA A 446 42.21 18.25 5.70
CA ALA A 446 41.76 16.94 6.17
C ALA A 446 40.24 16.92 6.39
N GLY A 447 39.60 15.75 6.19
CA GLY A 447 38.15 15.58 6.29
C GLY A 447 37.38 15.90 5.01
N ASN A 448 38.01 16.54 4.01
CA ASN A 448 37.36 16.89 2.75
C ASN A 448 37.67 15.87 1.66
N THR A 449 36.76 15.75 0.67
CA THR A 449 37.03 15.06 -0.59
C THR A 449 37.48 16.04 -1.67
N TYR A 450 38.51 15.66 -2.43
CA TYR A 450 38.93 16.36 -3.64
C TYR A 450 38.90 15.41 -4.82
N GLU A 451 38.56 15.94 -5.98
CA GLU A 451 38.51 15.16 -7.22
C GLU A 451 39.34 15.81 -8.32
N PHE A 452 40.07 14.96 -9.02
CA PHE A 452 40.68 15.33 -10.29
C PHE A 452 39.61 15.41 -11.36
N VAL A 453 39.65 16.48 -12.13
CA VAL A 453 38.80 16.71 -13.31
C VAL A 453 39.67 17.16 -14.48
N VAL A 454 39.23 16.84 -15.69
CA VAL A 454 39.84 17.35 -16.92
C VAL A 454 39.04 18.56 -17.39
N GLU A 455 39.63 19.76 -17.32
CA GLU A 455 39.01 21.02 -17.78
C GLU A 455 39.75 21.49 -19.03
N GLY A 456 39.08 21.34 -20.19
CA GLY A 456 39.73 21.46 -21.49
C GLY A 456 40.76 20.35 -21.68
N ASP A 457 42.01 20.75 -21.89
CA ASP A 457 43.16 19.88 -22.15
C ASP A 457 44.12 19.83 -20.95
N ALA A 458 43.62 20.09 -19.74
CA ALA A 458 44.42 20.08 -18.52
C ALA A 458 43.74 19.43 -17.32
N TRP A 459 44.56 18.80 -16.48
CA TRP A 459 44.16 18.35 -15.16
C TRP A 459 43.95 19.52 -14.22
N ASN A 460 42.86 19.46 -13.47
CA ASN A 460 42.59 20.33 -12.35
C ASN A 460 42.15 19.49 -11.14
N LEU A 461 42.19 20.10 -9.95
CA LEU A 461 41.75 19.49 -8.71
C LEU A 461 40.77 20.44 -8.05
N ARG A 462 39.58 19.96 -7.74
CA ARG A 462 38.56 20.73 -7.03
C ARG A 462 38.09 20.00 -5.79
N GLN A 463 37.66 20.76 -4.78
CA GLN A 463 36.93 20.18 -3.67
C GLN A 463 35.60 19.64 -4.18
N HIS A 464 35.28 18.40 -3.83
CA HIS A 464 34.01 17.78 -4.17
C HIS A 464 32.98 18.10 -3.08
N THR A 465 31.81 18.57 -3.49
CA THR A 465 30.66 18.76 -2.60
C THR A 465 29.61 17.71 -2.97
N TYR A 466 29.33 16.81 -2.04
CA TYR A 466 28.25 15.85 -2.14
C TYR A 466 26.92 16.55 -1.93
N SER A 467 25.99 16.31 -2.84
CA SER A 467 24.65 16.91 -2.81
C SER A 467 23.61 15.80 -2.84
N LEU A 468 22.78 15.73 -1.80
CA LEU A 468 21.78 14.69 -1.60
C LEU A 468 20.40 15.32 -1.43
N THR A 469 19.40 14.78 -2.12
CA THR A 469 18.00 15.10 -1.88
C THR A 469 17.25 13.86 -1.41
N LEU A 470 16.68 13.92 -0.21
CA LEU A 470 15.75 12.92 0.30
C LEU A 470 14.32 13.26 -0.14
N ASP A 471 13.68 12.37 -0.87
CA ASP A 471 12.30 12.53 -1.34
C ASP A 471 11.33 11.67 -0.53
N ASN A 472 10.45 12.34 0.22
CA ASN A 472 9.35 11.76 0.97
C ASN A 472 7.99 12.25 0.45
N SER A 473 7.95 12.72 -0.81
CA SER A 473 6.75 13.32 -1.42
C SER A 473 5.60 12.33 -1.63
N ALA A 474 5.92 11.04 -1.71
CA ALA A 474 4.94 9.97 -1.87
C ALA A 474 4.49 9.35 -0.53
N SER A 475 4.87 9.92 0.61
CA SER A 475 4.51 9.42 1.94
C SER A 475 3.58 10.39 2.66
N ALA A 476 2.54 9.86 3.30
CA ALA A 476 1.68 10.60 4.22
C ALA A 476 2.31 10.81 5.62
N HIS A 477 3.51 10.29 5.87
CA HIS A 477 4.19 10.33 7.16
C HIS A 477 5.55 11.00 7.08
N ASP A 478 5.92 11.70 8.15
CA ASP A 478 7.27 12.23 8.35
C ASP A 478 8.30 11.09 8.40
N PHE A 479 9.45 11.31 7.77
CA PHE A 479 10.60 10.40 7.84
C PHE A 479 11.68 11.00 8.75
N HIS A 480 12.01 10.31 9.83
CA HIS A 480 13.02 10.72 10.80
C HIS A 480 14.34 9.98 10.58
N TYR A 481 15.45 10.70 10.67
CA TYR A 481 16.79 10.15 10.47
C TYR A 481 17.81 10.96 11.26
N LEU A 482 19.02 10.42 11.39
CA LEU A 482 20.19 11.10 11.88
C LEU A 482 21.09 11.45 10.70
N LEU A 483 21.48 12.70 10.60
CA LEU A 483 22.52 13.19 9.72
C LEU A 483 23.61 13.77 10.62
N ASP A 484 24.82 13.22 10.56
CA ASP A 484 25.95 13.66 11.40
C ASP A 484 25.63 13.68 12.90
N ASN A 485 24.94 12.63 13.38
CA ASN A 485 24.42 12.50 14.75
C ASN A 485 23.39 13.57 15.16
N LYS A 486 22.91 14.39 14.24
CA LYS A 486 21.82 15.33 14.46
C LYS A 486 20.51 14.74 13.95
N VAL A 487 19.46 14.81 14.78
CA VAL A 487 18.12 14.40 14.38
C VAL A 487 17.59 15.37 13.33
N GLU A 488 17.19 14.82 12.21
CA GLU A 488 16.56 15.53 11.12
C GLU A 488 15.24 14.86 10.72
N THR A 489 14.46 15.55 9.92
CA THR A 489 13.14 15.09 9.47
C THR A 489 12.87 15.58 8.05
N VAL A 490 12.39 14.69 7.20
CA VAL A 490 11.74 15.03 5.94
C VAL A 490 10.25 14.96 6.18
N LYS A 491 9.54 16.08 6.01
CA LYS A 491 8.11 16.13 6.24
C LYS A 491 7.35 15.24 5.25
N ALA A 492 6.17 14.77 5.66
CA ALA A 492 5.23 14.13 4.74
C ALA A 492 5.01 15.01 3.49
N GLY A 493 4.94 14.38 2.31
CA GLY A 493 4.70 15.10 1.05
C GLY A 493 5.82 16.05 0.61
N SER A 494 6.99 16.02 1.26
CA SER A 494 8.06 16.98 1.02
C SER A 494 9.39 16.31 0.62
N THR A 495 10.33 17.13 0.15
CA THR A 495 11.73 16.73 -0.07
C THR A 495 12.64 17.50 0.87
N ARG A 496 13.88 17.02 1.05
CA ARG A 496 14.89 17.71 1.83
C ARG A 496 16.27 17.60 1.21
N HIS A 497 16.92 18.74 1.02
CA HIS A 497 18.24 18.87 0.44
C HIS A 497 19.34 18.92 1.50
N HIS A 498 20.47 18.29 1.21
CA HIS A 498 21.68 18.28 2.03
C HIS A 498 22.91 18.45 1.15
N GLU A 499 23.84 19.27 1.64
CA GLU A 499 25.18 19.40 1.06
C GLU A 499 26.22 19.03 2.11
N SER A 500 27.30 18.39 1.67
CA SER A 500 28.38 17.93 2.52
C SER A 500 29.69 17.88 1.74
N ASP A 501 30.82 18.10 2.38
CA ASP A 501 32.17 17.95 1.80
C ASP A 501 32.67 16.48 1.81
N ARG A 502 31.86 15.58 2.36
CA ARG A 502 32.07 14.13 2.44
C ARG A 502 30.79 13.35 2.12
N PRO A 503 30.88 12.04 1.80
CA PRO A 503 29.69 11.23 1.56
C PRO A 503 28.69 11.37 2.72
N VAL A 504 27.42 11.48 2.38
CA VAL A 504 26.36 11.78 3.34
C VAL A 504 25.98 10.50 4.09
N GLU A 505 26.23 10.47 5.40
CA GLU A 505 25.85 9.36 6.27
C GLU A 505 24.46 9.61 6.89
N ILE A 506 23.53 8.71 6.63
CA ILE A 506 22.17 8.72 7.15
C ILE A 506 21.94 7.47 7.99
N VAL A 507 21.55 7.66 9.24
CA VAL A 507 21.14 6.57 10.13
C VAL A 507 19.66 6.71 10.47
N PHE A 508 18.86 5.69 10.22
CA PHE A 508 17.41 5.71 10.52
C PHE A 508 16.93 4.39 11.12
N ASP A 509 15.80 4.43 11.81
CA ASP A 509 15.11 3.23 12.30
C ASP A 509 14.33 2.61 11.15
N ARG A 510 14.50 1.30 10.94
CA ARG A 510 13.83 0.56 9.86
C ARG A 510 12.34 0.30 10.15
N GLY A 511 11.86 0.72 11.31
CA GLY A 511 10.53 0.45 11.83
C GLY A 511 10.45 -0.86 12.61
N ASP A 512 11.56 -1.60 12.73
CA ASP A 512 11.69 -2.81 13.55
C ASP A 512 12.56 -2.62 14.80
N GLY A 513 13.03 -1.39 15.04
CA GLY A 513 13.94 -1.05 16.13
C GLY A 513 15.42 -1.27 15.78
N GLU A 514 15.72 -1.91 14.65
CA GLU A 514 17.08 -1.96 14.11
C GLU A 514 17.39 -0.64 13.40
N LYS A 515 18.63 -0.17 13.58
CA LYS A 515 19.13 1.01 12.85
C LYS A 515 19.73 0.56 11.53
N GLN A 516 19.47 1.33 10.49
CA GLN A 516 20.10 1.18 9.19
C GLN A 516 21.00 2.38 8.93
N ASN A 517 22.26 2.10 8.61
CA ASN A 517 23.20 3.12 8.15
C ASN A 517 23.25 3.10 6.62
N ARG A 518 23.24 4.29 6.02
CA ARG A 518 23.35 4.51 4.57
C ARG A 518 24.34 5.61 4.31
N ILE A 519 25.31 5.31 3.47
CA ILE A 519 26.33 6.27 3.03
C ILE A 519 26.04 6.56 1.57
N LEU A 520 25.80 7.82 1.26
CA LEU A 520 25.28 8.25 -0.03
C LEU A 520 26.27 9.22 -0.67
N GLU A 521 26.67 8.94 -1.90
CA GLU A 521 27.53 9.82 -2.70
C GLU A 521 26.75 10.97 -3.39
N GLY A 522 25.47 11.15 -3.04
CA GLY A 522 24.60 12.20 -3.53
C GLY A 522 23.45 11.70 -4.39
N GLY A 523 22.83 12.62 -5.13
CA GLY A 523 21.68 12.37 -6.00
C GLY A 523 20.33 12.53 -5.31
N LEU A 524 19.26 12.10 -5.97
CA LEU A 524 17.93 11.99 -5.40
C LEU A 524 17.71 10.57 -4.90
N VAL A 525 17.29 10.43 -3.65
CA VAL A 525 16.89 9.14 -3.08
C VAL A 525 15.50 9.25 -2.48
N ARG A 526 14.71 8.21 -2.67
CA ARG A 526 13.30 8.16 -2.29
C ARG A 526 13.12 7.32 -1.04
N VAL A 527 12.22 7.75 -0.16
CA VAL A 527 11.93 7.08 1.10
C VAL A 527 10.69 6.21 0.94
N GLY A 528 10.73 4.97 1.43
CA GLY A 528 9.53 4.12 1.52
C GLY A 528 9.80 2.78 2.20
N ILE A 529 8.87 1.84 2.02
CA ILE A 529 8.94 0.50 2.60
C ILE A 529 9.35 -0.51 1.53
N ASP A 530 10.36 -1.33 1.84
CA ASP A 530 10.75 -2.47 1.00
C ASP A 530 9.62 -3.51 0.95
N SER A 531 9.13 -3.86 -0.24
CA SER A 531 7.96 -4.75 -0.38
C SER A 531 8.22 -6.19 0.08
N LYS A 532 9.49 -6.63 0.15
CA LYS A 532 9.88 -7.98 0.56
C LYS A 532 10.19 -8.03 2.05
N GLN A 533 11.04 -7.12 2.51
CA GLN A 533 11.49 -7.06 3.90
C GLN A 533 10.51 -6.33 4.80
N ARG A 534 9.62 -5.53 4.22
CA ARG A 534 8.55 -4.81 4.91
C ARG A 534 9.05 -3.87 6.02
N VAL A 535 10.12 -3.16 5.70
CA VAL A 535 10.80 -2.21 6.58
C VAL A 535 11.18 -0.95 5.80
N TRP A 536 11.39 0.16 6.52
CA TRP A 536 11.84 1.41 5.91
C TRP A 536 13.19 1.22 5.23
N SER A 537 13.35 1.86 4.08
CA SER A 537 14.59 1.88 3.33
C SER A 537 14.69 3.11 2.44
N LEU A 538 15.87 3.31 1.87
CA LEU A 538 16.13 4.33 0.85
C LEU A 538 16.27 3.65 -0.51
N PHE A 539 15.67 4.28 -1.52
CA PHE A 539 15.57 3.78 -2.87
C PHE A 539 16.16 4.79 -3.87
N PRO A 540 16.74 4.33 -4.98
CA PRO A 540 17.09 5.21 -6.09
C PRO A 540 15.90 6.01 -6.63
N GLU A 541 16.16 7.08 -7.38
CA GLU A 541 15.15 7.93 -7.99
C GLU A 541 14.20 7.15 -8.92
N GLU A 542 14.77 6.27 -9.73
CA GLU A 542 14.07 5.46 -10.73
C GLU A 542 13.16 4.37 -10.15
N THR A 543 13.12 4.25 -8.82
CA THR A 543 12.27 3.26 -8.16
C THR A 543 10.80 3.55 -8.36
N GLU A 544 10.08 2.57 -8.91
CA GLU A 544 8.62 2.57 -8.93
C GLU A 544 8.08 2.23 -7.53
N PHE A 545 7.15 3.07 -7.07
CA PHE A 545 6.43 2.84 -5.83
C PHE A 545 4.97 2.51 -6.12
N SER A 546 4.46 1.51 -5.41
CA SER A 546 3.05 1.20 -5.36
C SER A 546 2.41 1.88 -4.14
N GLY A 547 1.20 2.42 -4.31
CA GLY A 547 0.36 2.92 -3.20
C GLY A 547 0.80 4.23 -2.53
N GLY A 548 1.76 4.97 -3.10
CA GLY A 548 2.32 6.20 -2.51
C GLY A 548 1.57 7.49 -2.81
N LYS A 549 0.98 7.60 -4.00
CA LYS A 549 -0.07 8.59 -4.22
C LYS A 549 -1.35 7.84 -3.96
N SER A 550 -2.20 8.34 -3.05
CA SER A 550 -3.60 7.94 -3.07
C SER A 550 -4.03 8.16 -4.51
N ASP A 551 -4.10 7.08 -5.29
CA ASP A 551 -4.61 7.16 -6.65
C ASP A 551 -5.89 7.97 -6.50
N THR A 552 -5.92 9.11 -7.18
CA THR A 552 -7.17 9.69 -7.61
C THR A 552 -7.92 8.50 -8.15
N ILE A 553 -8.89 7.99 -7.37
CA ILE A 553 -9.68 6.84 -7.76
C ILE A 553 -10.16 7.24 -9.14
N VAL A 554 -9.68 6.56 -10.17
CA VAL A 554 -10.14 6.78 -11.52
C VAL A 554 -11.59 6.36 -11.44
N THR A 555 -12.48 7.33 -11.15
CA THR A 555 -13.88 7.25 -11.53
C THR A 555 -13.78 7.02 -13.02
N SER A 556 -13.96 5.77 -13.42
CA SER A 556 -14.01 5.38 -14.82
C SER A 556 -15.07 6.27 -15.46
N THR A 557 -14.65 7.32 -16.15
CA THR A 557 -15.52 8.07 -17.03
C THR A 557 -16.18 7.02 -17.94
N PRO A 558 -17.51 6.99 -18.05
CA PRO A 558 -18.16 6.09 -18.99
C PRO A 558 -17.51 6.29 -20.35
N VAL A 559 -17.09 5.20 -21.00
CA VAL A 559 -16.63 5.26 -22.38
C VAL A 559 -17.81 5.78 -23.20
N GLU A 560 -17.76 7.05 -23.56
CA GLU A 560 -18.69 7.63 -24.50
C GLU A 560 -18.50 6.86 -25.81
N GLN A 561 -19.45 5.99 -26.13
CA GLN A 561 -19.48 5.29 -27.40
C GLN A 561 -19.56 6.36 -28.48
N THR A 562 -18.45 6.59 -29.17
CA THR A 562 -18.42 7.42 -30.36
C THR A 562 -19.32 6.74 -31.39
N GLU A 563 -20.52 7.28 -31.62
CA GLU A 563 -21.35 6.87 -32.73
C GLU A 563 -20.56 7.09 -34.03
N LEU A 564 -20.33 6.00 -34.76
CA LEU A 564 -19.79 6.02 -36.10
C LEU A 564 -20.76 6.77 -37.02
N VAL A 565 -20.46 8.02 -37.32
CA VAL A 565 -21.12 8.78 -38.38
C VAL A 565 -20.84 8.06 -39.71
N PRO A 566 -21.87 7.56 -40.43
CA PRO A 566 -21.64 6.98 -41.73
C PRO A 566 -21.16 8.05 -42.72
N PRO A 567 -20.25 7.71 -43.64
CA PRO A 567 -19.74 8.68 -44.60
C PRO A 567 -20.85 9.21 -45.49
N PRO A 568 -20.75 10.48 -45.94
CA PRO A 568 -21.74 11.08 -46.83
C PRO A 568 -21.82 10.27 -48.12
N ARG A 569 -23.04 9.95 -48.54
CA ARG A 569 -23.31 9.30 -49.83
C ARG A 569 -22.94 10.26 -50.95
N GLY A 570 -21.94 9.87 -51.74
CA GLY A 570 -21.69 10.39 -53.08
C GLY A 570 -22.50 9.65 -54.12
#